data_AF-A0A9W8PZD6-F1
#
_entry.id   AF-A0A9W8PZD6-F1
#
_cell.length_a   1.000
_cell.length_b   1.000
_cell.length_c   1.000
_cell.angle_alpha   90.00
_cell.angle_beta   90.00
_cell.angle_gamma   90.00
#
_symmetry.space_group_name_H-M   'P 1'
#
loop_
_entity.id
_entity.type
_entity.pdbx_description
1 polymer ?
#
loop_
_entity_poly.entity_id
_entity_poly.type
_entity_poly.pdbx_seq_one_letter_code
_entity_poly.pdbx_strand_id
1 'polypeptide(L)' 'MFHSFFAKNPMDGKEGRRYRHTVLERGGSIPEMEFLKEFLGREPSSEAFYKELGLSSAA' A
#
# COMPACT_ATOMS: atom_id res chain seq x y z
N MET A 1 0.80 1.00 -2.19
CA MET A 1 -0.31 1.15 -1.20
C MET A 1 -0.87 2.56 -1.19
N PHE A 2 -0.08 3.56 -0.78
CA PHE A 2 -0.49 4.97 -0.72
C PHE A 2 -1.11 5.47 -2.03
N HIS A 3 -0.39 5.37 -3.14
CA HIS A 3 -0.87 5.78 -4.47
C HIS A 3 -2.17 5.09 -4.92
N SER A 4 -2.45 3.89 -4.45
CA SER A 4 -3.64 3.13 -4.87
C SER A 4 -4.89 3.47 -4.06
N PHE A 5 -4.75 3.81 -2.76
CA PHE A 5 -5.91 3.92 -1.86
C PHE A 5 -5.98 5.23 -1.06
N PHE A 6 -4.86 5.94 -0.89
CA PHE A 6 -4.77 7.12 -0.03
C PHE A 6 -4.48 8.41 -0.80
N ALA A 7 -3.83 8.36 -1.96
CA ALA A 7 -3.42 9.57 -2.68
C ALA A 7 -4.59 10.53 -3.01
N LYS A 8 -5.79 10.00 -3.28
CA LYS A 8 -6.99 10.82 -3.54
C LYS A 8 -7.55 11.48 -2.27
N ASN A 9 -7.50 10.78 -1.14
CA ASN A 9 -7.95 11.26 0.15
C ASN A 9 -7.18 10.57 1.28
N PRO A 10 -6.06 11.16 1.75
CA PRO A 10 -5.22 10.53 2.77
C PRO A 10 -5.93 10.31 4.11
N MET A 11 -7.01 11.05 4.37
CA MET A 11 -7.78 11.01 5.61
C MET A 11 -9.08 10.20 5.47
N ASP A 12 -9.20 9.34 4.46
CA ASP A 12 -10.33 8.44 4.33
C ASP A 12 -10.39 7.45 5.51
N GLY A 13 -11.39 7.62 6.38
CA GLY A 13 -11.56 6.78 7.57
C GLY A 13 -11.88 5.32 7.26
N LYS A 14 -12.46 5.00 6.10
CA LYS A 14 -12.71 3.62 5.68
C LYS A 14 -11.40 2.92 5.34
N GLU A 15 -10.58 3.57 4.50
CA GLU A 15 -9.26 3.03 4.11
C GLU A 15 -8.30 2.98 5.29
N GLY A 16 -8.34 3.98 6.19
CA GLY A 16 -7.59 3.98 7.44
C GLY A 16 -7.95 2.80 8.36
N ARG A 17 -9.25 2.51 8.54
CA ARG A 17 -9.68 1.32 9.30
C ARG A 17 -9.23 0.02 8.65
N ARG A 18 -9.33 -0.08 7.32
CA ARG A 18 -8.84 -1.27 6.60
C ARG A 18 -7.34 -1.48 6.86
N TYR A 19 -6.53 -0.42 6.73
CA TYR A 19 -5.09 -0.49 6.95
C TYR A 19 -4.72 -0.91 8.38
N ARG A 20 -5.45 -0.39 9.37
CA ARG A 20 -5.28 -0.79 10.76
C ARG A 20 -5.45 -2.30 10.95
N HIS A 21 -6.56 -2.87 10.48
CA HIS A 21 -6.88 -4.28 10.72
C HIS A 21 -6.03 -5.27 9.91
N THR A 22 -5.57 -4.88 8.73
CA THR A 22 -4.79 -5.78 7.86
C THR A 22 -3.29 -5.68 8.10
N VAL A 23 -2.77 -4.49 8.43
CA VAL A 23 -1.33 -4.24 8.54
C VAL A 23 -0.91 -3.95 9.96
N LEU A 24 -1.43 -2.90 10.59
CA LEU A 24 -0.89 -2.39 11.86
C LEU A 24 -1.20 -3.32 13.05
N GLU A 25 -2.42 -3.84 13.15
CA GLU A 25 -2.85 -4.68 14.28
C GLU A 25 -2.16 -6.04 14.30
N ARG A 26 -1.70 -6.52 13.13
CA ARG A 26 -1.08 -7.85 13.02
C ARG A 26 0.40 -7.84 13.40
N GLY A 27 1.05 -6.67 13.40
CA GLY A 27 2.46 -6.52 13.80
C GLY A 27 3.38 -7.48 13.04
N GLY A 28 4.40 -8.03 13.73
CA GLY A 28 5.34 -8.99 13.16
C GLY A 28 4.86 -10.46 13.18
N SER A 29 3.58 -10.72 13.43
CA SER A 29 3.05 -12.09 13.50
C SER A 29 2.83 -12.74 12.14
N ILE A 30 2.79 -11.94 11.06
CA ILE A 30 2.57 -12.38 9.69
C ILE A 30 3.68 -11.82 8.80
N PRO A 31 4.19 -12.59 7.81
CA PRO A 31 5.15 -12.09 6.83
C PRO A 31 4.66 -10.85 6.09
N GLU A 32 5.57 -9.92 5.83
CA GLU A 32 5.24 -8.60 5.28
C GLU A 32 4.52 -8.67 3.93
N MET A 33 4.95 -9.60 3.08
CA MET A 33 4.40 -9.77 1.75
C MET A 33 2.96 -10.29 1.75
N GLU A 34 2.56 -11.01 2.80
CA GLU A 34 1.22 -11.60 2.88
C GLU A 34 0.16 -10.52 3.13
N PHE A 35 0.35 -9.68 4.15
CA PHE A 35 -0.58 -8.58 4.39
C PHE A 35 -0.55 -7.54 3.25
N LEU A 36 0.60 -7.36 2.59
CA LEU A 36 0.72 -6.40 1.50
C LEU A 36 -0.10 -6.84 0.29
N LYS A 37 -0.06 -8.13 -0.07
CA LYS A 37 -0.91 -8.70 -1.13
C LYS A 37 -2.38 -8.65 -0.74
N GLU A 38 -2.72 -9.00 0.50
CA GLU A 38 -4.10 -8.93 1.01
C GLU A 38 -4.66 -7.51 0.93
N PHE A 39 -3.90 -6.50 1.41
CA PHE A 39 -4.36 -5.12 1.40
C PHE A 39 -4.45 -4.54 -0.02
N LEU A 40 -3.52 -4.89 -0.91
CA LEU A 40 -3.52 -4.41 -2.28
C LEU A 40 -4.55 -5.14 -3.17
N GLY A 41 -4.92 -6.39 -2.84
CA GLY A 41 -5.72 -7.27 -3.69
C GLY A 41 -4.98 -7.72 -4.96
N ARG A 42 -3.66 -7.53 -5.02
CA ARG A 42 -2.78 -7.83 -6.15
C ARG A 42 -1.33 -7.95 -5.69
N GLU A 43 -0.46 -8.44 -6.57
CA GLU A 43 0.98 -8.37 -6.33
C GLU A 43 1.46 -6.91 -6.20
N PRO A 44 2.34 -6.60 -5.23
CA PRO A 44 2.94 -5.28 -5.11
C PRO A 44 3.87 -5.00 -6.29
N SER A 45 4.01 -3.72 -6.64
CA SER A 45 4.90 -3.24 -7.69
C SER A 45 5.62 -1.99 -7.21
N SER A 46 6.89 -1.87 -7.59
CA SER A 46 7.76 -0.73 -7.28
C SER A 46 7.54 0.46 -8.23
N GLU A 47 6.71 0.33 -9.26
CA GLU A 47 6.51 1.36 -10.28
C GLU A 47 6.05 2.71 -9.68
N ALA A 48 5.06 2.68 -8.78
CA ALA A 48 4.57 3.91 -8.13
C ALA A 48 5.66 4.58 -7.27
N PHE A 49 6.53 3.78 -6.66
CA PHE A 49 7.65 4.27 -5.87
C PHE A 49 8.72 4.90 -6.77
N TYR A 50 9.08 4.26 -7.89
CA TYR A 50 10.01 4.83 -8.86
C TYR A 50 9.49 6.10 -9.51
N LYS A 51 8.19 6.18 -9.79
CA LYS A 51 7.56 7.41 -10.30
C LYS A 51 7.71 8.57 -9.31
N GLU A 52 7.54 8.32 -8.02
CA GLU A 52 7.70 9.35 -6.97
C GLU A 52 9.15 9.80 -6.82
N LEU A 53 10.12 8.90 -7.03
CA LEU A 53 11.54 9.23 -7.07
C LEU A 53 11.99 9.90 -8.39
N GLY A 54 11.10 10.05 -9.37
CA GLY A 54 11.47 10.54 -10.71
C GLY A 54 12.30 9.56 -11.53
N LEU A 55 12.34 8.29 -11.13
CA LEU A 55 13.10 7.19 -11.76
C LEU A 55 12.24 6.38 -12.73
N SER A 56 10.97 6.75 -12.91
CA SER A 56 10.12 6.14 -13.94
C SER A 56 10.71 6.45 -15.30
N SER A 57 11.28 5.43 -15.96
CA SER A 57 11.67 5.51 -17.37
C SER A 57 10.50 6.06 -18.16
N ALA A 58 10.67 7.21 -18.80
CA ALA A 58 9.84 7.58 -19.93
C ALA A 58 10.13 6.55 -21.03
N ALA A 59 9.14 5.69 -21.30
CA ALA A 59 9.04 4.91 -22.52
C ALA A 59 7.64 5.15 -23.08
#